data_AF-X1V5Y3-F1
#
_entry.id   AF-X1V5Y3-F1
#
_cell.length_a   1.000
_cell.length_b   1.000
_cell.length_c   1.000
_cell.angle_alpha   90.00
_cell.angle_beta   90.00
_cell.angle_gamma   90.00
#
_symmetry.space_group_name_H-M   'P 1'
#
loop_
_entity.id
_entity.type
_entity.pdbx_description
1 polymer ?
#
loop_
_entity_poly.entity_id
_entity_poly.type
_entity_poly.pdbx_seq_one_letter_code
_entity_poly.pdbx_strand_id
1 'polypeptide(L)'
;MIDLTINKEQLKRTIERAREKNIIIPTFEQMKNPELIPDKIKDNLKNIGLWDINSYNLFRITWKNEAVKKGGQFGGVNFLELPPELTGVRARVIGLVGKWFPTGAHKVGATFGCLVPKLVTGQFDPTSQKAVWPSTGNYCRGGAYNADLLSCESIAILPEG
;
A
#
# COMPACT_ATOMS: atom_id res chain seq x y z
N MET A 1 -20.62 -1.81 -7.09
CA MET A 1 -20.34 -0.68 -6.17
C MET A 1 -19.79 -1.28 -4.88
N ILE A 2 -18.79 -0.67 -4.24
CA ILE A 2 -18.24 -1.18 -2.96
C ILE A 2 -19.29 -0.94 -1.87
N ASP A 3 -19.64 -1.98 -1.12
CA ASP A 3 -20.51 -1.84 0.06
C ASP A 3 -19.73 -1.18 1.21
N LEU A 4 -20.28 -0.09 1.73
CA LEU A 4 -19.69 0.69 2.82
C LEU A 4 -20.57 0.68 4.07
N THR A 5 -21.51 -0.26 4.15
CA THR A 5 -22.35 -0.45 5.34
C THR A 5 -21.48 -0.76 6.55
N ILE A 6 -21.70 0.00 7.63
CA ILE A 6 -20.88 -0.08 8.83
C ILE A 6 -21.41 -1.18 9.76
N ASN A 7 -20.56 -2.15 10.07
CA ASN A 7 -20.76 -3.11 11.16
C ASN A 7 -20.06 -2.60 12.43
N LYS A 8 -20.82 -1.93 13.30
CA LYS A 8 -20.28 -1.24 14.48
C LYS A 8 -19.58 -2.17 15.48
N GLU A 9 -20.12 -3.36 15.70
CA GLU A 9 -19.58 -4.34 16.65
C GLU A 9 -18.20 -4.86 16.20
N GLN A 10 -18.08 -5.24 14.93
CA GLN A 10 -16.79 -5.66 14.36
C GLN A 10 -15.81 -4.49 14.27
N LEU A 11 -16.28 -3.30 13.85
CA LEU A 11 -15.44 -2.12 13.74
C LEU A 11 -14.81 -1.74 15.08
N LYS A 12 -15.53 -1.90 16.21
CA LYS A 12 -14.97 -1.65 17.54
C LYS A 12 -13.74 -2.54 17.81
N ARG A 13 -13.83 -3.84 17.53
CA ARG A 13 -12.70 -4.79 17.67
C ARG A 13 -11.53 -4.43 16.74
N THR A 14 -11.84 -4.05 15.50
CA THR A 14 -10.84 -3.62 14.53
C THR A 14 -10.10 -2.36 15.02
N ILE A 15 -10.80 -1.38 15.58
CA ILE A 15 -10.21 -0.16 16.14
C ILE A 15 -9.34 -0.49 17.35
N GLU A 16 -9.80 -1.35 18.25
CA GLU A 16 -9.03 -1.80 19.42
C GLU A 16 -7.71 -2.46 18.99
N ARG A 17 -7.77 -3.41 18.06
CA ARG A 17 -6.58 -4.07 17.49
C ARG A 17 -5.63 -3.09 16.82
N ALA A 18 -6.15 -2.13 16.06
CA ALA A 18 -5.34 -1.11 15.41
C ALA A 18 -4.60 -0.22 16.43
N ARG A 19 -5.25 0.13 17.55
CA ARG A 19 -4.62 0.86 18.65
C ARG A 19 -3.53 0.04 19.33
N GLU A 20 -3.79 -1.22 19.68
CA GLU A 20 -2.81 -2.12 20.29
C GLU A 20 -1.54 -2.27 19.44
N LYS A 21 -1.71 -2.31 18.12
CA LYS A 21 -0.63 -2.50 17.14
C LYS A 21 -0.03 -1.19 16.62
N ASN A 22 -0.48 -0.04 17.10
CA ASN A 22 -0.07 1.29 16.63
C ASN A 22 -0.18 1.44 15.09
N ILE A 23 -1.29 0.99 14.52
CA ILE A 23 -1.55 1.05 13.08
C ILE A 23 -2.19 2.38 12.75
N ILE A 24 -1.59 3.10 11.81
CA ILE A 24 -2.12 4.36 11.27
C ILE A 24 -2.36 4.15 9.78
N ILE A 25 -3.62 4.26 9.37
CA ILE A 25 -4.04 4.03 7.99
C ILE A 25 -4.12 5.39 7.27
N PRO A 26 -3.45 5.57 6.11
CA PRO A 26 -3.57 6.79 5.32
C PRO A 26 -4.95 6.90 4.67
N THR A 27 -5.40 8.13 4.42
CA THR A 27 -6.52 8.35 3.51
C THR A 27 -6.06 8.21 2.06
N PHE A 28 -6.97 7.91 1.14
CA PHE A 28 -6.66 7.94 -0.29
C PHE A 28 -6.19 9.32 -0.76
N GLU A 29 -6.68 10.38 -0.12
CA GLU A 29 -6.25 11.74 -0.40
C GLU A 29 -4.76 11.95 -0.05
N GLN A 30 -4.31 11.47 1.10
CA GLN A 30 -2.90 11.48 1.51
C GLN A 30 -2.02 10.62 0.59
N MET A 31 -2.50 9.46 0.16
CA MET A 31 -1.76 8.61 -0.80
C MET A 31 -1.59 9.31 -2.16
N LYS A 32 -2.63 10.03 -2.62
CA LYS A 32 -2.60 10.82 -3.86
C LYS A 32 -1.72 12.06 -3.72
N ASN A 33 -1.81 12.75 -2.58
CA ASN A 33 -1.02 13.93 -2.26
C ASN A 33 -0.25 13.77 -0.94
N PRO A 34 1.01 13.30 -1.00
CA PRO A 34 1.84 13.12 0.19
C PRO A 34 2.14 14.39 0.99
N GLU A 35 1.90 15.58 0.43
CA GLU A 35 2.02 16.84 1.17
C GLU A 35 1.03 16.91 2.35
N LEU A 36 -0.14 16.27 2.22
CA LEU A 36 -1.17 16.19 3.25
C LEU A 36 -0.84 15.21 4.39
N ILE A 37 0.27 14.48 4.28
CA ILE A 37 0.73 13.58 5.33
C ILE A 37 1.31 14.43 6.46
N PRO A 38 0.89 14.22 7.73
CA PRO A 38 1.45 14.96 8.86
C PRO A 38 2.96 14.77 8.98
N ASP A 39 3.68 15.83 9.34
CA ASP A 39 5.15 15.79 9.41
C ASP A 39 5.67 14.75 10.41
N LYS A 40 4.93 14.52 11.50
CA LYS A 40 5.24 13.43 12.44
C LYS A 40 5.34 12.06 11.75
N ILE A 41 4.48 11.79 10.76
CA ILE A 41 4.54 10.52 9.99
C ILE A 41 5.77 10.51 9.07
N LYS A 42 6.02 11.62 8.36
CA LYS A 42 7.19 11.80 7.49
C LYS A 42 8.51 11.64 8.25
N ASP A 43 8.58 12.14 9.47
CA ASP A 43 9.73 12.01 10.35
C ASP A 43 9.98 10.56 10.79
N ASN A 44 8.92 9.82 11.14
CA ASN A 44 9.05 8.39 11.44
C ASN A 44 9.59 7.59 10.25
N LEU A 45 9.19 7.97 9.02
CA LEU A 45 9.64 7.30 7.79
C LEU A 45 11.16 7.41 7.53
N LYS A 46 11.86 8.41 8.09
CA LYS A 46 13.30 8.64 7.88
C LYS A 46 14.17 7.46 8.32
N ASN A 47 13.69 6.67 9.28
CA ASN A 47 14.44 5.53 9.81
C ASN A 47 13.95 4.17 9.30
N ILE A 48 12.90 4.16 8.46
CA ILE A 48 12.20 2.95 8.02
C ILE A 48 12.60 2.59 6.59
N GLY A 49 12.97 1.33 6.37
CA GLY A 49 13.20 0.73 5.06
C GLY A 49 11.91 0.66 4.24
N LEU A 50 12.01 0.83 2.93
CA LEU A 50 10.85 0.88 2.03
C LEU A 50 9.97 -0.39 2.10
N TRP A 51 10.57 -1.53 2.46
CA TRP A 51 9.90 -2.85 2.52
C TRP A 51 9.78 -3.39 3.96
N ASP A 52 10.15 -2.60 4.97
CA ASP A 52 10.05 -3.03 6.35
C ASP A 52 8.58 -3.23 6.74
N ILE A 53 8.31 -4.25 7.57
CA ILE A 53 6.99 -4.47 8.16
C ILE A 53 6.76 -3.43 9.25
N ASN A 54 6.29 -2.26 8.83
CA ASN A 54 5.96 -1.14 9.68
C ASN A 54 4.75 -0.38 9.10
N SER A 55 3.73 -0.13 9.92
CA SER A 55 2.45 0.47 9.50
C SER A 55 2.63 1.84 8.81
N TYR A 56 3.69 2.59 9.13
CA TYR A 56 3.99 3.85 8.44
C TYR A 56 4.27 3.66 6.94
N ASN A 57 4.73 2.49 6.48
CA ASN A 57 4.91 2.23 5.05
C ASN A 57 3.60 2.18 4.26
N LEU A 58 2.42 2.14 4.91
CA LEU A 58 1.13 2.32 4.22
C LEU A 58 1.07 3.68 3.51
N PHE A 59 1.69 4.71 4.07
CA PHE A 59 1.79 6.05 3.47
C PHE A 59 2.68 6.09 2.23
N ARG A 60 3.55 5.10 2.03
CA ARG A 60 4.41 4.94 0.85
C ARG A 60 3.71 4.19 -0.29
N ILE A 61 2.41 3.92 -0.20
CA ILE A 61 1.64 3.35 -1.33
C ILE A 61 1.28 4.50 -2.29
N THR A 62 2.29 5.00 -3.01
CA THR A 62 2.17 6.14 -3.92
C THR A 62 3.26 6.13 -4.98
N TRP A 63 3.00 6.73 -6.15
CA TRP A 63 3.99 6.90 -7.23
C TRP A 63 5.07 7.94 -6.91
N LYS A 64 4.90 8.68 -5.82
CA LYS A 64 5.67 9.86 -5.45
C LYS A 64 6.76 9.58 -4.42
N ASN A 65 7.11 8.33 -4.16
CA ASN A 65 8.19 8.03 -3.20
C ASN A 65 9.53 8.52 -3.73
N GLU A 66 10.39 9.00 -2.84
CA GLU A 66 11.79 9.22 -3.16
C GLU A 66 12.47 7.88 -3.53
N ALA A 67 13.33 7.90 -4.56
CA ALA A 67 13.95 6.72 -5.17
C ALA A 67 15.10 6.13 -4.33
N VAL A 68 14.86 5.88 -3.04
CA VAL A 68 15.84 5.35 -2.08
C VAL A 68 15.27 4.17 -1.29
N LYS A 69 16.13 3.24 -0.87
CA LYS A 69 15.72 2.00 -0.20
C LYS A 69 15.32 2.20 1.27
N LYS A 70 15.80 3.26 1.93
CA LYS A 70 15.57 3.53 3.35
C LYS A 70 15.47 5.03 3.57
N GLY A 71 14.56 5.45 4.44
CA GLY A 71 14.45 6.85 4.86
C GLY A 71 13.83 7.81 3.85
N GLY A 72 13.52 7.32 2.64
CA GLY A 72 12.99 8.14 1.56
C GLY A 72 11.73 8.88 1.93
N GLN A 73 11.67 10.13 1.50
CA GLN A 73 10.50 10.99 1.64
C GLN A 73 9.63 10.89 0.38
N PHE A 74 9.06 12.00 -0.05
CA PHE A 74 8.20 12.10 -1.22
C PHE A 74 8.72 13.17 -2.17
N GLY A 75 8.43 13.01 -3.46
CA GLY A 75 8.79 13.94 -4.52
C GLY A 75 7.81 13.87 -5.69
N GLY A 76 8.33 14.10 -6.90
CA GLY A 76 7.56 13.94 -8.13
C GLY A 76 7.15 12.49 -8.39
N VAL A 77 6.26 12.30 -9.37
CA VAL A 77 5.94 10.96 -9.88
C VAL A 77 7.22 10.32 -10.40
N ASN A 78 7.49 9.07 -10.02
CA ASN A 78 8.59 8.32 -10.60
C ASN A 78 8.20 7.84 -12.01
N PHE A 79 8.86 8.38 -13.03
CA PHE A 79 8.68 7.99 -14.42
C PHE A 79 10.00 8.01 -15.20
N LEU A 80 10.01 7.31 -16.33
CA LEU A 80 11.06 7.37 -17.34
C LEU A 80 10.40 7.77 -18.66
N GLU A 81 11.01 8.72 -19.36
CA GLU A 81 10.63 9.05 -20.73
C GLU A 81 11.55 8.31 -21.70
N LEU A 82 10.97 7.55 -22.62
CA LEU A 82 11.72 6.83 -23.65
C LEU A 82 11.84 7.73 -24.88
N PRO A 83 13.07 8.09 -25.29
CA PRO A 83 13.26 9.06 -26.36
C PRO A 83 13.00 8.43 -27.74
N PRO A 84 12.66 9.23 -28.77
CA PRO A 84 12.39 8.74 -30.12
C PRO A 84 13.51 7.89 -30.74
N GLU A 85 14.77 8.15 -30.36
CA GLU A 85 15.95 7.39 -30.82
C GLU A 85 15.93 5.93 -30.35
N LEU A 86 15.23 5.63 -29.24
CA LEU A 86 15.00 4.26 -28.76
C LEU A 86 13.68 3.68 -29.26
N THR A 87 12.64 4.49 -29.38
CA THR A 87 11.28 4.00 -29.68
C THR A 87 10.95 3.95 -31.16
N GLY A 88 11.64 4.73 -32.00
CA GLY A 88 11.38 4.88 -33.42
C GLY A 88 10.09 5.63 -33.77
N VAL A 89 9.41 6.24 -32.79
CA VAL A 89 8.12 6.93 -33.00
C VAL A 89 8.16 8.37 -32.49
N ARG A 90 7.33 9.24 -33.11
CA ARG A 90 7.18 10.65 -32.68
C ARG A 90 6.35 10.82 -31.40
N ALA A 91 5.60 9.79 -31.00
CA ALA A 91 4.77 9.83 -29.81
C ALA A 91 5.66 9.81 -28.55
N ARG A 92 5.31 10.63 -27.54
CA ARG A 92 5.98 10.62 -26.24
C ARG A 92 5.60 9.34 -25.49
N VAL A 93 6.59 8.53 -25.14
CA VAL A 93 6.38 7.27 -24.40
C VAL A 93 6.89 7.45 -22.98
N ILE A 94 5.98 7.40 -21.99
CA ILE A 94 6.29 7.57 -20.57
C ILE A 94 5.98 6.26 -19.85
N GLY A 95 6.99 5.70 -19.18
CA GLY A 95 6.86 4.53 -18.32
C GLY A 95 6.81 4.94 -16.84
N LEU A 96 5.74 4.59 -16.14
CA LEU A 96 5.66 4.79 -14.69
C LEU A 96 6.52 3.75 -13.95
N VAL A 97 7.34 4.22 -13.00
CA VAL A 97 8.30 3.36 -12.30
C VAL A 97 7.72 2.85 -10.98
N GLY A 98 7.21 1.62 -11.01
CA GLY A 98 6.59 0.97 -9.84
C GLY A 98 7.59 0.39 -8.81
N LYS A 99 8.89 0.43 -9.10
CA LYS A 99 9.96 -0.12 -8.26
C LYS A 99 10.02 0.50 -6.87
N TRP A 100 9.62 1.76 -6.75
CA TRP A 100 9.71 2.52 -5.50
C TRP A 100 8.47 2.41 -4.62
N PHE A 101 7.55 1.49 -4.91
CA PHE A 101 6.52 1.08 -3.96
C PHE A 101 7.11 0.11 -2.92
N PRO A 102 6.48 0.00 -1.74
CA PRO A 102 6.66 -1.16 -0.88
C PRO A 102 6.50 -2.46 -1.67
N THR A 103 7.29 -3.48 -1.37
CA THR A 103 7.41 -4.74 -2.14
C THR A 103 7.98 -4.62 -3.56
N GLY A 104 8.29 -3.41 -4.04
CA GLY A 104 8.88 -3.18 -5.36
C GLY A 104 7.88 -3.20 -6.52
N ALA A 105 6.59 -3.22 -6.21
CA ALA A 105 5.53 -3.30 -7.21
C ALA A 105 4.31 -2.48 -6.79
N HIS A 106 3.73 -1.76 -7.75
CA HIS A 106 2.52 -0.94 -7.55
C HIS A 106 1.27 -1.74 -7.16
N LYS A 107 1.29 -3.09 -7.29
CA LYS A 107 0.16 -3.96 -6.94
C LYS A 107 -0.21 -3.88 -5.45
N VAL A 108 0.69 -3.42 -4.59
CA VAL A 108 0.39 -3.10 -3.18
C VAL A 108 -0.72 -2.04 -3.03
N GLY A 109 -0.89 -1.14 -4.01
CA GLY A 109 -2.01 -0.19 -4.01
C GLY A 109 -3.37 -0.86 -4.25
N ALA A 110 -3.41 -1.83 -5.16
CA ALA A 110 -4.64 -2.57 -5.45
C ALA A 110 -5.10 -3.39 -4.25
N THR A 111 -4.18 -4.08 -3.58
CA THR A 111 -4.51 -4.92 -2.41
C THR A 111 -4.93 -4.07 -1.21
N PHE A 112 -4.32 -2.90 -1.01
CA PHE A 112 -4.76 -1.91 -0.02
C PHE A 112 -6.20 -1.48 -0.28
N GLY A 113 -6.51 -1.11 -1.53
CA GLY A 113 -7.86 -0.69 -1.95
C GLY A 113 -8.92 -1.78 -1.78
N CYS A 114 -8.54 -3.06 -1.80
CA CYS A 114 -9.47 -4.17 -1.53
C CYS A 114 -9.70 -4.42 -0.03
N LEU A 115 -8.65 -4.32 0.81
CA LEU A 115 -8.72 -4.68 2.22
C LEU A 115 -9.23 -3.53 3.09
N VAL A 116 -8.69 -2.32 2.91
CA VAL A 116 -8.93 -1.21 3.84
C VAL A 116 -10.39 -0.78 3.91
N PRO A 117 -11.16 -0.67 2.81
CA PRO A 117 -12.57 -0.31 2.89
C PRO A 117 -13.38 -1.27 3.78
N LYS A 118 -13.10 -2.57 3.72
CA LYS A 118 -13.76 -3.58 4.57
C LYS A 118 -13.30 -3.49 6.02
N LEU A 119 -12.02 -3.20 6.23
CA LEU A 119 -11.44 -3.06 7.57
C LEU A 119 -12.06 -1.85 8.31
N VAL A 120 -12.13 -0.68 7.66
CA VAL A 120 -12.62 0.56 8.28
C VAL A 120 -14.14 0.63 8.42
N THR A 121 -14.89 -0.22 7.73
CA THR A 121 -16.34 -0.37 7.93
C THR A 121 -16.71 -1.49 8.89
N GLY A 122 -15.72 -2.28 9.35
CA GLY A 122 -15.96 -3.47 10.17
C GLY A 122 -16.57 -4.63 9.39
N GLN A 123 -16.51 -4.62 8.05
CA GLN A 123 -16.92 -5.76 7.23
C GLN A 123 -15.86 -6.86 7.12
N PHE A 124 -14.64 -6.57 7.57
CA PHE A 124 -13.57 -7.52 7.78
C PHE A 124 -13.10 -7.44 9.23
N ASP A 125 -13.14 -8.57 9.93
CA ASP A 125 -12.68 -8.70 11.31
C ASP A 125 -11.29 -9.37 11.34
N PRO A 126 -10.21 -8.60 11.58
CA PRO A 126 -8.83 -9.10 11.59
C PRO A 126 -8.53 -10.07 12.75
N THR A 127 -9.46 -10.28 13.68
CA THR A 127 -9.32 -11.22 14.81
C THR A 127 -9.87 -12.61 14.51
N SER A 128 -10.73 -12.75 13.50
CA SER A 128 -11.40 -14.02 13.19
C SER A 128 -11.33 -14.40 11.70
N GLN A 129 -10.95 -13.48 10.82
CA GLN A 129 -10.92 -13.70 9.38
C GLN A 129 -9.50 -13.61 8.80
N LYS A 130 -9.33 -14.21 7.62
CA LYS A 130 -8.08 -14.23 6.87
C LYS A 130 -8.27 -13.56 5.51
N ALA A 131 -7.31 -12.73 5.10
CA ALA A 131 -7.28 -12.10 3.79
C ALA A 131 -6.66 -13.07 2.76
N VAL A 132 -7.43 -13.48 1.75
CA VAL A 132 -6.99 -14.44 0.73
C VAL A 132 -6.61 -13.70 -0.56
N TRP A 133 -5.41 -13.99 -1.07
CA TRP A 133 -4.82 -13.30 -2.21
C TRP A 133 -4.42 -14.30 -3.32
N PRO A 134 -5.32 -14.61 -4.27
CA PRO A 134 -5.00 -15.46 -5.41
C PRO A 134 -4.37 -14.66 -6.57
N SER A 135 -3.15 -14.99 -6.99
CA SER A 135 -2.46 -14.34 -8.12
C SER A 135 -1.12 -15.00 -8.51
N THR A 136 -0.47 -14.51 -9.57
CA THR A 136 0.80 -15.01 -10.11
C THR A 136 2.06 -14.42 -9.43
N GLY A 137 1.93 -13.67 -8.32
CA GLY A 137 3.09 -13.13 -7.60
C GLY A 137 2.86 -11.77 -6.96
N ASN A 138 3.11 -10.67 -7.69
CA ASN A 138 3.13 -9.31 -7.11
C ASN A 138 1.86 -8.89 -6.36
N TYR A 139 0.68 -9.40 -6.76
CA TYR A 139 -0.56 -9.13 -6.02
C TYR A 139 -0.62 -9.94 -4.72
N CYS A 140 -0.23 -11.21 -4.72
CA CYS A 140 -0.08 -12.02 -3.50
C CYS A 140 0.90 -11.38 -2.53
N ARG A 141 2.04 -10.94 -3.05
CA ARG A 141 3.08 -10.28 -2.27
C ARG A 141 2.60 -8.97 -1.65
N GLY A 142 1.97 -8.11 -2.45
CA GLY A 142 1.38 -6.86 -1.96
C GLY A 142 0.22 -7.10 -0.98
N GLY A 143 -0.53 -8.19 -1.15
CA GLY A 143 -1.64 -8.59 -0.29
C GLY A 143 -1.16 -9.06 1.07
N ALA A 144 -0.20 -9.99 1.08
CA ALA A 144 0.46 -10.47 2.29
C ALA A 144 1.14 -9.33 3.05
N TYR A 145 1.85 -8.45 2.34
CA TYR A 145 2.50 -7.28 2.93
C TYR A 145 1.51 -6.33 3.60
N ASN A 146 0.44 -5.92 2.90
CA ASN A 146 -0.57 -5.04 3.50
C ASN A 146 -1.33 -5.72 4.65
N ALA A 147 -1.59 -7.02 4.55
CA ALA A 147 -2.23 -7.76 5.63
C ALA A 147 -1.35 -7.74 6.89
N ASP A 148 -0.04 -7.96 6.76
CA ASP A 148 0.90 -7.90 7.88
C ASP A 148 0.96 -6.49 8.50
N LEU A 149 1.07 -5.44 7.68
CA LEU A 149 1.03 -4.04 8.13
C LEU A 149 -0.27 -3.68 8.86
N LEU A 150 -1.38 -4.32 8.49
CA LEU A 150 -2.71 -4.11 9.07
C LEU A 150 -3.05 -5.13 10.16
N SER A 151 -2.09 -5.98 10.56
CA SER A 151 -2.27 -7.05 11.56
C SER A 151 -3.42 -8.01 11.22
N CYS A 152 -3.60 -8.31 9.94
CA CYS A 152 -4.54 -9.30 9.42
C CYS A 152 -3.78 -10.59 9.06
N GLU A 153 -4.34 -11.74 9.42
CA GLU A 153 -3.84 -13.00 8.85
C GLU A 153 -4.10 -13.05 7.35
N SER A 154 -3.20 -13.66 6.58
CA SER A 154 -3.34 -13.78 5.14
C SER A 154 -2.92 -15.13 4.58
N ILE A 155 -3.52 -15.47 3.43
CA ILE A 155 -3.21 -16.66 2.65
C ILE A 155 -2.92 -16.20 1.22
N ALA A 156 -1.71 -16.45 0.76
CA ALA A 156 -1.33 -16.25 -0.63
C ALA A 156 -1.53 -17.55 -1.42
N ILE A 157 -2.25 -17.48 -2.53
CA ILE A 157 -2.47 -18.63 -3.42
C ILE A 157 -1.78 -18.32 -4.75
N LEU A 158 -0.80 -19.12 -5.13
CA LEU A 158 -0.02 -18.95 -6.35
C LEU A 158 -0.10 -20.23 -7.19
N PRO A 159 -0.08 -20.12 -8.54
CA PRO A 159 0.24 -21.25 -9.38
C PRO A 159 1.68 -21.73 -9.10
N GLU A 160 1.95 -23.00 -9.38
CA GLU A 160 3.28 -23.61 -9.23
C GLU A 160 4.33 -23.05 -10.20
N GLY A 161 3.87 -22.50 -11.34
CA GLY A 161 4.69 -22.13 -12.50
C GLY A 161 5.41 -20.78 -12.42
#